data_AF-A0A928KY44-F1
#
_entry.id   AF-A0A928KY44-F1
#
_cell.length_a   1.000
_cell.length_b   1.000
_cell.length_c   1.000
_cell.angle_alpha   90.00
_cell.angle_beta   90.00
_cell.angle_gamma   90.00
#
_symmetry.space_group_name_H-M   'P 1'
#
loop_
_entity.id
_entity.type
_entity.pdbx_description
1 polymer ?
#
loop_
_entity_poly.entity_id
_entity_poly.type
_entity_poly.pdbx_seq_one_letter_code
_entity_poly.pdbx_strand_id
1 'polypeptide(L)'
;MRLPVDKKQKRLSPPKIGILLFTVMMLMVTGCTLPSSSAKAQSETQLATTLSNLFTRGWFDQCNTLQNVAKMAIGQEPGKSADYLLGYLQGGSPSRPGHFLRNDYFIQSELKDQLIPTEVRQSLDLFTAAESDYLEQLKNRLETDGRVPQEEAFQKNTRELADLIPYMNVRADNLIDKREVKLFQKNLEKAIQLMKAAFPRATFAGAFSPSDNIIVLPAS
;
A
#
# COMPACT_ATOMS: atom_id res chain seq x y z
N MET A 1 21.90 -57.06 28.20
CA MET A 1 21.92 -56.62 29.61
C MET A 1 22.37 -55.16 29.68
N ARG A 2 21.54 -54.32 30.31
CA ARG A 2 21.80 -53.05 31.03
C ARG A 2 22.86 -52.05 30.51
N LEU A 3 22.36 -50.87 30.14
CA LEU A 3 23.03 -49.55 30.20
C LEU A 3 23.68 -49.30 31.57
N PRO A 4 24.67 -48.39 31.61
CA PRO A 4 24.68 -47.35 32.62
C PRO A 4 24.52 -45.97 31.97
N VAL A 5 23.48 -45.29 32.47
CA VAL A 5 23.19 -43.88 32.30
C VAL A 5 24.23 -43.08 33.08
N ASP A 6 24.96 -42.18 32.42
CA ASP A 6 25.70 -41.13 33.12
C ASP A 6 25.05 -39.77 32.90
N LYS A 7 24.71 -39.16 34.02
CA LYS A 7 23.91 -37.95 34.18
C LYS A 7 24.82 -36.75 34.04
N LYS A 8 24.85 -36.13 32.85
CA LYS A 8 25.19 -34.71 32.74
C LYS A 8 23.92 -33.90 32.52
N GLN A 9 23.40 -33.47 33.66
CA GLN A 9 22.36 -32.50 33.89
C GLN A 9 22.52 -31.30 32.95
N LYS A 10 21.76 -31.29 31.86
CA LYS A 10 21.48 -30.08 31.06
C LYS A 10 20.87 -29.06 32.02
N ARG A 11 21.66 -28.07 32.44
CA ARG A 11 21.11 -26.83 32.97
C ARG A 11 20.35 -26.17 31.81
N LEU A 12 19.04 -26.39 31.79
CA LEU A 12 18.11 -25.54 31.06
C LEU A 12 18.23 -24.15 31.71
N SER A 13 18.98 -23.27 31.07
CA SER A 13 18.81 -21.83 31.26
C SER A 13 17.31 -21.53 31.05
N PRO A 14 16.61 -20.90 31.99
CA PRO A 14 15.21 -20.57 31.76
C PRO A 14 15.11 -19.71 30.50
N PRO A 15 14.21 -20.02 29.56
CA PRO A 15 14.06 -19.24 28.36
C PRO A 15 13.66 -17.82 28.78
N LYS A 16 14.37 -16.80 28.28
CA LYS A 16 14.09 -15.38 28.51
C LYS A 16 12.62 -14.98 28.25
N ILE A 17 11.89 -15.84 27.54
CA ILE A 17 10.45 -15.75 27.23
C ILE A 17 9.56 -16.00 28.47
N GLY A 18 9.98 -16.87 29.40
CA GLY A 18 9.22 -17.16 30.63
C GLY A 18 9.23 -16.00 31.62
N ILE A 19 10.32 -15.24 31.68
CA ILE A 19 10.44 -14.05 32.53
C ILE A 19 9.57 -12.91 31.95
N LEU A 20 9.53 -12.77 30.62
CA LEU A 20 8.73 -11.75 29.95
C LEU A 20 7.21 -11.94 30.19
N LEU A 21 6.73 -13.18 30.12
CA LEU A 21 5.33 -13.52 30.41
C LEU A 21 4.96 -13.29 31.88
N PHE A 22 5.88 -13.52 32.81
CA PHE A 22 5.65 -13.28 34.24
C PHE A 22 5.61 -11.78 34.57
N THR A 23 6.40 -10.94 33.89
CA THR A 23 6.31 -9.47 34.01
C THR A 23 5.01 -8.90 33.43
N VAL A 24 4.49 -9.47 32.33
CA VAL A 24 3.20 -9.04 31.75
C VAL A 24 2.03 -9.44 32.68
N MET A 25 2.12 -10.59 33.34
CA MET A 25 1.06 -11.07 34.24
C MET A 25 1.06 -10.37 35.60
N MET A 26 2.21 -9.95 36.12
CA MET A 26 2.30 -9.14 37.35
C MET A 26 1.85 -7.68 37.16
N LEU A 27 1.92 -7.14 35.94
CA LEU A 27 1.38 -5.80 35.62
C LEU A 27 -0.16 -5.73 35.64
N MET A 28 -0.84 -6.88 35.66
CA MET A 28 -2.30 -6.96 35.77
C MET A 28 -2.81 -7.02 37.22
N VAL A 29 -1.92 -7.15 38.23
CA VAL A 29 -2.34 -7.46 39.62
C VAL A 29 -1.98 -6.36 40.64
N THR A 30 -1.20 -5.35 40.27
CA THR A 30 -0.98 -4.17 41.13
C THR A 30 -1.63 -2.93 40.54
N GLY A 31 -2.82 -2.61 41.05
CA GLY A 31 -3.37 -1.25 41.05
C GLY A 31 -4.21 -0.91 39.82
N CYS A 32 -5.53 -1.06 39.96
CA CYS A 32 -6.50 -0.31 39.20
C CYS A 32 -6.21 1.20 39.35
N THR A 33 -5.50 1.77 38.38
CA THR A 33 -5.69 3.17 38.02
C THR A 33 -6.30 3.14 36.63
N LEU A 34 -7.54 3.61 36.50
CA LEU A 34 -8.03 4.05 35.21
C LEU A 34 -6.94 4.96 34.64
N PRO A 35 -6.48 4.76 33.39
CA PRO A 35 -5.50 5.67 32.82
C PRO A 35 -6.04 7.08 32.99
N SER A 36 -5.25 7.98 33.58
CA SER A 36 -5.63 9.38 33.65
C SER A 36 -6.00 9.83 32.24
N SER A 37 -6.95 10.77 32.12
CA SER A 37 -7.33 11.34 30.82
C SER A 37 -6.10 11.80 30.02
N SER A 38 -5.04 12.23 30.70
CA SER A 38 -3.73 12.58 30.12
C SER A 38 -2.96 11.38 29.53
N ALA A 39 -2.88 10.24 30.21
CA ALA A 39 -2.19 9.05 29.71
C ALA A 39 -2.91 8.47 28.47
N LYS A 40 -4.24 8.50 28.48
CA LYS A 40 -5.05 8.10 27.31
C LYS A 40 -4.82 9.03 26.13
N ALA A 41 -4.88 10.35 26.33
CA ALA A 41 -4.64 11.33 25.27
C ALA A 41 -3.21 11.23 24.68
N GLN A 42 -2.21 10.95 25.52
CA GLN A 42 -0.84 10.74 25.05
C GLN A 42 -0.68 9.47 24.22
N SER A 43 -1.28 8.35 24.66
CA SER A 43 -1.28 7.09 23.91
C SER A 43 -1.98 7.25 22.55
N GLU A 44 -3.11 7.95 22.51
CA GLU A 44 -3.85 8.22 21.28
C GLU A 44 -3.04 9.08 20.30
N THR A 45 -2.34 10.11 20.80
CA THR A 45 -1.44 10.96 20.00
C THR A 45 -0.26 10.15 19.41
N GLN A 46 0.33 9.26 20.21
CA GLN A 46 1.42 8.39 19.77
C GLN A 46 0.94 7.40 18.70
N LEU A 47 -0.24 6.82 18.88
CA LEU A 47 -0.85 5.92 17.90
C LEU A 47 -1.14 6.67 16.59
N ALA A 48 -1.78 7.84 16.66
CA ALA A 48 -2.09 8.66 15.50
C ALA A 48 -0.83 9.06 14.72
N THR A 49 0.24 9.44 15.42
CA THR A 49 1.55 9.77 14.81
C THR A 49 2.16 8.55 14.12
N THR A 50 2.10 7.39 14.76
CA THR A 50 2.66 6.14 14.20
C THR A 50 1.95 5.74 12.92
N LEU A 51 0.61 5.75 12.92
CA LEU A 51 -0.20 5.42 11.75
C LEU A 51 -0.01 6.45 10.61
N SER A 52 0.03 7.74 10.92
CA SER A 52 0.28 8.79 9.93
C SER A 52 1.63 8.59 9.21
N ASN A 53 2.68 8.24 9.96
CA ASN A 53 4.00 7.93 9.40
C ASN A 53 3.99 6.63 8.58
N LEU A 54 3.29 5.59 9.05
CA LEU A 54 3.19 4.31 8.36
C LEU A 54 2.51 4.47 7.00
N PHE A 55 1.37 5.15 6.97
CA PHE A 55 0.66 5.49 5.74
C PHE A 55 1.55 6.31 4.80
N THR A 56 2.09 7.42 5.28
CA THR A 56 2.85 8.37 4.43
C THR A 56 4.04 7.68 3.76
N ARG A 57 4.77 6.85 4.51
CA ARG A 57 5.90 6.10 3.97
C ARG A 57 5.44 5.02 2.99
N GLY A 58 4.46 4.21 3.36
CA GLY A 58 3.95 3.15 2.49
C GLY A 58 3.38 3.69 1.19
N TRP A 59 2.65 4.80 1.25
CA TRP A 59 2.08 5.46 0.09
C TRP A 59 3.14 6.06 -0.83
N PHE A 60 4.16 6.70 -0.25
CA PHE A 60 5.32 7.20 -1.00
C PHE A 60 6.04 6.06 -1.75
N ASP A 61 6.30 4.95 -1.06
CA ASP A 61 6.99 3.79 -1.64
C ASP A 61 6.16 3.17 -2.78
N GLN A 62 4.83 3.07 -2.62
CA GLN A 62 3.90 2.60 -3.65
C GLN A 62 3.88 3.53 -4.88
N CYS A 63 3.72 4.84 -4.66
CA CYS A 63 3.76 5.83 -5.73
C CYS A 63 5.08 5.78 -6.52
N ASN A 64 6.22 5.79 -5.83
CA ASN A 64 7.52 5.76 -6.51
C ASN A 64 7.74 4.48 -7.30
N THR A 65 7.31 3.34 -6.75
CA THR A 65 7.43 2.05 -7.44
C THR A 65 6.63 2.08 -8.73
N LEU A 66 5.37 2.51 -8.69
CA LEU A 66 4.54 2.62 -9.88
C LEU A 66 5.10 3.63 -10.89
N GLN A 67 5.62 4.77 -10.42
CA GLN A 67 6.20 5.78 -11.30
C GLN A 67 7.42 5.23 -12.04
N ASN A 68 8.30 4.52 -11.33
CA ASN A 68 9.48 3.91 -11.94
C ASN A 68 9.08 2.88 -12.99
N VAL A 69 8.09 2.03 -12.69
CA VAL A 69 7.53 1.08 -13.67
C VAL A 69 7.02 1.81 -14.91
N ALA A 70 6.19 2.85 -14.71
CA ALA A 70 5.61 3.61 -15.82
C ALA A 70 6.70 4.28 -16.68
N LYS A 71 7.70 4.92 -16.06
CA LYS A 71 8.83 5.57 -16.76
C LYS A 71 9.68 4.57 -17.55
N MET A 72 9.97 3.41 -16.96
CA MET A 72 10.66 2.32 -17.66
C MET A 72 9.84 1.83 -18.86
N ALA A 73 8.53 1.67 -18.70
CA ALA A 73 7.63 1.19 -19.74
C ALA A 73 7.39 2.19 -20.90
N ILE A 74 7.80 3.46 -20.76
CA ILE A 74 7.78 4.42 -21.87
C ILE A 74 9.18 4.83 -22.34
N GLY A 75 10.23 4.12 -21.90
CA GLY A 75 11.61 4.36 -22.32
C GLY A 75 12.18 5.70 -21.84
N GLN A 76 11.61 6.31 -20.79
CA GLN A 76 12.17 7.52 -20.17
C GLN A 76 13.42 7.22 -19.32
N GLU A 77 13.72 5.95 -19.07
CA GLU A 77 14.94 5.52 -18.39
C GLU A 77 15.87 4.80 -19.38
N PRO A 78 16.89 5.50 -19.93
CA PRO A 78 17.77 4.94 -20.94
C PRO A 78 18.58 3.77 -20.39
N GLY A 79 18.75 2.72 -21.21
CA GLY A 79 19.51 1.52 -20.86
C GLY A 79 18.73 0.42 -20.13
N LYS A 80 17.43 0.61 -19.88
CA LYS A 80 16.56 -0.41 -19.28
C LYS A 80 15.75 -1.14 -20.36
N SER A 81 16.04 -2.42 -20.55
CA SER A 81 15.37 -3.28 -21.54
C SER A 81 14.02 -3.81 -21.03
N ALA A 82 13.24 -4.43 -21.92
CA ALA A 82 12.03 -5.16 -21.55
C ALA A 82 12.32 -6.27 -20.52
N ASP A 83 13.44 -6.98 -20.67
CA ASP A 83 13.89 -8.00 -19.72
C ASP A 83 14.24 -7.40 -18.35
N TYR A 84 14.84 -6.20 -18.33
CA TYR A 84 15.11 -5.49 -17.07
C TYR A 84 13.80 -5.14 -16.37
N LEU A 85 12.81 -4.62 -17.10
CA LEU A 85 11.50 -4.29 -16.55
C LEU A 85 10.77 -5.54 -16.05
N LEU A 86 10.81 -6.63 -16.81
CA LEU A 86 10.25 -7.92 -16.38
C LEU A 86 10.93 -8.42 -15.10
N GLY A 87 12.26 -8.39 -15.06
CA GLY A 87 13.04 -8.73 -13.87
C GLY A 87 12.75 -7.81 -12.69
N TYR A 88 12.47 -6.53 -12.92
CA TYR A 88 12.04 -5.58 -11.87
C TYR A 88 10.67 -5.95 -11.31
N LEU A 89 9.70 -6.28 -12.17
CA LEU A 89 8.36 -6.71 -11.76
C LEU A 89 8.37 -8.07 -11.04
N GLN A 90 9.27 -8.98 -11.41
CA GLN A 90 9.43 -10.29 -10.78
C GLN A 90 10.27 -10.24 -9.49
N GLY A 91 11.31 -9.41 -9.46
CA GLY A 91 12.22 -9.22 -8.34
C GLY A 91 11.71 -8.26 -7.27
N GLY A 92 10.65 -7.51 -7.58
CA GLY A 92 9.86 -6.76 -6.61
C GLY A 92 9.21 -7.71 -5.59
N SER A 93 9.96 -8.07 -4.56
CA SER A 93 9.47 -8.83 -3.40
C SER A 93 8.35 -8.04 -2.69
N PRO A 94 7.28 -8.70 -2.21
CA PRO A 94 6.01 -8.07 -1.91
C PRO A 94 6.02 -7.44 -0.52
N SER A 95 6.40 -6.17 -0.41
CA SER A 95 5.55 -5.29 0.39
C SER A 95 4.27 -5.10 -0.40
N ARG A 96 3.37 -6.10 -0.33
CA ARG A 96 2.14 -6.16 -1.13
C ARG A 96 1.50 -4.78 -1.20
N PRO A 97 1.14 -4.28 -2.40
CA PRO A 97 0.27 -3.11 -2.52
C PRO A 97 -0.87 -3.25 -1.51
N GLY A 98 -0.99 -2.27 -0.62
CA GLY A 98 -2.05 -2.23 0.40
C GLY A 98 -1.85 -3.01 1.70
N HIS A 99 -0.70 -3.65 1.98
CA HIS A 99 -0.50 -4.29 3.31
C HIS A 99 -0.42 -3.25 4.44
N PHE A 100 0.22 -2.10 4.18
CA PHE A 100 0.24 -0.98 5.11
C PHE A 100 -1.15 -0.34 5.21
N LEU A 101 -1.85 -0.13 4.07
CA LEU A 101 -3.22 0.39 4.05
C LEU A 101 -4.17 -0.47 4.89
N ARG A 102 -4.12 -1.80 4.73
CA ARG A 102 -4.94 -2.73 5.52
C ARG A 102 -4.65 -2.63 7.01
N ASN A 103 -3.38 -2.52 7.39
CA ASN A 103 -2.97 -2.36 8.78
C ASN A 103 -3.44 -1.01 9.35
N ASP A 104 -3.24 0.08 8.61
CA ASP A 104 -3.67 1.42 8.99
C ASP A 104 -5.18 1.48 9.22
N TYR A 105 -5.97 0.91 8.31
CA TYR A 105 -7.43 0.87 8.43
C TYR A 105 -7.91 0.04 9.62
N PHE A 106 -7.25 -1.09 9.90
CA PHE A 106 -7.62 -1.92 11.04
C PHE A 106 -7.29 -1.23 12.36
N ILE A 107 -6.15 -0.54 12.46
CA ILE A 107 -5.68 0.03 13.73
C ILE A 107 -6.36 1.38 14.04
N GLN A 108 -6.77 2.15 13.03
CA GLN A 108 -7.42 3.45 13.26
C GLN A 108 -8.83 3.34 13.90
N SER A 109 -9.43 2.15 14.03
CA SER A 109 -10.68 1.97 14.80
C SER A 109 -10.52 2.27 16.28
N GLU A 110 -9.28 2.24 16.77
CA GLU A 110 -8.92 2.58 18.15
C GLU A 110 -8.74 4.09 18.38
N LEU A 111 -8.76 4.89 17.31
CA LEU A 111 -8.68 6.35 17.39
C LEU A 111 -10.09 6.95 17.48
N LYS A 112 -10.22 8.03 18.25
CA LYS A 112 -11.45 8.83 18.28
C LYS A 112 -11.71 9.50 16.92
N ASP A 113 -10.65 10.01 16.30
CA ASP A 113 -10.69 10.66 14.99
C ASP A 113 -9.91 9.79 13.99
N GLN A 114 -10.59 9.34 12.93
CA GLN A 114 -9.95 8.55 11.88
C GLN A 114 -8.96 9.40 11.11
N LEU A 115 -7.75 8.87 10.87
CA LEU A 115 -6.72 9.54 10.07
C LEU A 115 -7.06 9.52 8.58
N ILE A 116 -7.65 8.42 8.11
CA ILE A 116 -8.05 8.26 6.73
C ILE A 116 -9.57 8.11 6.68
N PRO A 117 -10.29 9.10 6.11
CA PRO A 117 -11.73 9.02 5.94
C PRO A 117 -12.18 7.80 5.14
N THR A 118 -13.40 7.33 5.39
CA THR A 118 -13.93 6.11 4.74
C THR A 118 -14.03 6.26 3.22
N GLU A 119 -14.33 7.45 2.73
CA GLU A 119 -14.37 7.78 1.31
C GLU A 119 -12.98 7.69 0.65
N VAL A 120 -11.92 8.07 1.37
CA VAL A 120 -10.54 7.97 0.88
C VAL A 120 -10.12 6.50 0.81
N ARG A 121 -10.57 5.70 1.78
CA ARG A 121 -10.34 4.24 1.80
C ARG A 121 -10.86 3.56 0.54
N GLN A 122 -12.10 3.85 0.13
CA GLN A 122 -12.67 3.25 -1.07
C GLN A 122 -11.84 3.60 -2.32
N SER A 123 -11.43 4.86 -2.46
CA SER A 123 -10.58 5.28 -3.58
C SER A 123 -9.23 4.57 -3.60
N LEU A 124 -8.63 4.35 -2.43
CA LEU A 124 -7.36 3.64 -2.28
C LEU A 124 -7.47 2.12 -2.58
N ASP A 125 -8.57 1.49 -2.17
CA ASP A 125 -8.84 0.08 -2.48
C ASP A 125 -9.00 -0.12 -4.00
N LEU A 126 -9.75 0.78 -4.65
CA LEU A 126 -9.93 0.78 -6.11
C LEU A 126 -8.64 1.05 -6.86
N PHE A 127 -7.82 1.97 -6.37
CA PHE A 127 -6.50 2.24 -6.93
C PHE A 127 -5.59 1.02 -6.83
N THR A 128 -5.53 0.38 -5.65
CA THR A 128 -4.69 -0.79 -5.41
C THR A 128 -5.09 -1.96 -6.32
N ALA A 129 -6.40 -2.16 -6.54
CA ALA A 129 -6.89 -3.17 -7.47
C ALA A 129 -6.47 -2.86 -8.92
N ALA A 130 -6.66 -1.61 -9.37
CA ALA A 130 -6.30 -1.19 -10.73
C ALA A 130 -4.77 -1.23 -10.97
N GLU A 131 -3.97 -0.90 -9.95
CA GLU A 131 -2.51 -1.03 -10.00
C GLU A 131 -2.11 -2.49 -10.14
N SER A 132 -2.67 -3.39 -9.32
CA SER A 132 -2.40 -4.82 -9.42
C SER A 132 -2.70 -5.36 -10.83
N ASP A 133 -3.88 -5.03 -11.37
CA ASP A 133 -4.28 -5.43 -12.71
C ASP A 133 -3.34 -4.86 -13.79
N TYR A 134 -2.97 -3.58 -13.68
CA TYR A 134 -2.04 -2.92 -14.62
C TYR A 134 -0.67 -3.59 -14.62
N LEU A 135 -0.10 -3.85 -13.44
CA LEU A 135 1.21 -4.48 -13.29
C LEU A 135 1.19 -5.93 -13.79
N GLU A 136 0.12 -6.67 -13.50
CA GLU A 136 -0.06 -8.04 -13.98
C GLU A 136 -0.17 -8.10 -15.51
N GLN A 137 -0.95 -7.21 -16.11
CA GLN A 137 -1.08 -7.14 -17.56
C GLN A 137 0.23 -6.72 -18.25
N LEU A 138 0.94 -5.74 -17.69
CA LEU A 138 2.25 -5.35 -18.19
C LEU A 138 3.24 -6.52 -18.11
N LYS A 139 3.29 -7.22 -16.98
CA LYS A 139 4.11 -8.43 -16.81
C LYS A 139 3.77 -9.48 -17.86
N ASN A 140 2.48 -9.80 -18.02
CA ASN A 140 2.03 -10.78 -19.00
C ASN A 140 2.45 -10.40 -20.42
N ARG A 141 2.29 -9.13 -20.82
CA ARG A 141 2.71 -8.66 -22.15
C ARG A 141 4.23 -8.73 -22.36
N LEU A 142 5.02 -8.45 -21.32
CA LEU A 142 6.47 -8.59 -21.39
C LEU A 142 6.88 -10.06 -21.55
N GLU A 143 6.21 -10.98 -20.84
CA GLU A 143 6.45 -12.43 -20.94
C GLU A 143 6.01 -13.00 -22.30
N THR A 144 4.89 -12.55 -22.86
CA THR A 144 4.36 -13.07 -24.14
C THR A 144 5.04 -12.48 -25.36
N ASP A 145 5.27 -11.16 -25.36
CA ASP A 145 5.71 -10.43 -26.54
C ASP A 145 7.23 -10.22 -26.56
N GLY A 146 7.90 -10.43 -25.41
CA GLY A 146 9.35 -10.19 -25.24
C GLY A 146 9.74 -8.71 -25.36
N ARG A 147 8.77 -7.79 -25.34
CA ARG A 147 8.99 -6.35 -25.51
C ARG A 147 7.93 -5.54 -24.79
N VAL A 148 8.28 -4.30 -24.50
CA VAL A 148 7.34 -3.31 -23.93
C VAL A 148 6.23 -3.01 -24.96
N PRO A 149 4.94 -2.96 -24.55
CA PRO A 149 3.84 -2.63 -25.45
C PRO A 149 4.06 -1.28 -26.16
N GLN A 150 3.78 -1.23 -27.47
CA GLN A 150 4.01 -0.05 -28.32
C GLN A 150 2.72 0.60 -28.81
N GLU A 151 1.57 0.05 -28.41
CA GLU A 151 0.25 0.58 -28.74
C GLU A 151 0.11 2.02 -28.23
N GLU A 152 -0.47 2.88 -29.05
CA GLU A 152 -0.64 4.30 -28.74
C GLU A 152 -1.37 4.50 -27.40
N ALA A 153 -2.42 3.71 -27.15
CA ALA A 153 -3.15 3.73 -25.89
C ALA A 153 -2.26 3.41 -24.70
N PHE A 154 -1.40 2.40 -24.79
CA PHE A 154 -0.47 2.06 -23.72
C PHE A 154 0.54 3.18 -23.48
N GLN A 155 1.20 3.65 -24.54
CA GLN A 155 2.26 4.66 -24.46
C GLN A 155 1.74 6.00 -23.96
N LYS A 156 0.59 6.46 -24.46
CA LYS A 156 -0.05 7.71 -24.03
C LYS A 156 -0.47 7.64 -22.56
N ASN A 157 -1.28 6.63 -22.21
CA ASN A 157 -1.85 6.56 -20.85
C ASN A 157 -0.78 6.28 -19.79
N THR A 158 0.23 5.46 -20.10
CA THR A 158 1.34 5.20 -19.17
C THR A 158 2.21 6.44 -18.95
N ARG A 159 2.40 7.28 -19.98
CA ARG A 159 3.09 8.56 -19.84
C ARG A 159 2.32 9.53 -18.97
N GLU A 160 1.02 9.71 -19.25
CA GLU A 160 0.17 10.56 -18.43
C GLU A 160 0.09 10.05 -16.97
N LEU A 161 0.15 8.73 -16.76
CA LEU A 161 0.21 8.13 -15.43
C LEU A 161 1.52 8.49 -14.73
N ALA A 162 2.67 8.33 -15.39
CA ALA A 162 3.98 8.68 -14.83
C ALA A 162 4.07 10.16 -14.41
N ASP A 163 3.43 11.05 -15.18
CA ASP A 163 3.36 12.48 -14.91
C ASP A 163 2.38 12.82 -13.78
N LEU A 164 1.32 12.03 -13.60
CA LEU A 164 0.30 12.24 -12.56
C LEU A 164 0.77 11.79 -11.17
N ILE A 165 1.53 10.71 -11.07
CA ILE A 165 1.89 10.07 -9.79
C ILE A 165 2.51 11.03 -8.74
N PRO A 166 3.42 11.96 -9.10
CA PRO A 166 3.95 12.93 -8.14
C PRO A 166 2.88 13.75 -7.43
N TYR A 167 1.75 14.03 -8.10
CA TYR A 167 0.63 14.78 -7.55
C TYR A 167 -0.34 13.93 -6.70
N MET A 168 -0.16 12.61 -6.69
CA MET A 168 -0.88 11.71 -5.79
C MET A 168 -0.15 11.51 -4.47
N ASN A 169 1.14 11.81 -4.41
CA ASN A 169 1.93 11.61 -3.22
C ASN A 169 1.50 12.60 -2.12
N VAL A 170 0.74 12.10 -1.15
CA VAL A 170 0.14 12.87 -0.07
C VAL A 170 0.59 12.32 1.28
N ARG A 171 0.78 13.21 2.24
CA ARG A 171 1.01 12.81 3.62
C ARG A 171 -0.33 12.59 4.33
N ALA A 172 -0.39 11.62 5.24
CA ALA A 172 -1.62 11.33 5.99
C ALA A 172 -2.16 12.57 6.74
N ASP A 173 -1.30 13.43 7.27
CA ASP A 173 -1.71 14.64 7.97
C ASP A 173 -2.41 15.68 7.08
N ASN A 174 -2.26 15.59 5.76
CA ASN A 174 -3.00 16.45 4.83
C ASN A 174 -4.44 15.96 4.59
N LEU A 175 -4.74 14.69 4.86
CA LEU A 175 -6.06 14.08 4.62
C LEU A 175 -7.14 14.47 5.65
N ILE A 176 -6.81 15.42 6.54
CA ILE A 176 -7.77 16.11 7.40
C ILE A 176 -8.44 17.30 6.69
N ASP A 177 -7.79 17.88 5.66
CA ASP A 177 -8.37 18.98 4.88
C ASP A 177 -9.26 18.42 3.76
N LYS A 178 -10.53 18.81 3.76
CA LYS A 178 -11.53 18.38 2.77
C LYS A 178 -11.13 18.71 1.32
N ARG A 179 -10.36 19.78 1.10
CA ARG A 179 -9.88 20.16 -0.24
C ARG A 179 -8.78 19.21 -0.71
N GLU A 180 -7.84 18.89 0.17
CA GLU A 180 -6.77 17.90 -0.09
C GLU A 180 -7.37 16.52 -0.35
N VAL A 181 -8.34 16.08 0.45
CA VAL A 181 -9.07 14.82 0.24
C VAL A 181 -9.69 14.76 -1.16
N LYS A 182 -10.41 15.79 -1.59
CA LYS A 182 -11.03 15.82 -2.92
C LYS A 182 -10.00 15.79 -4.05
N LEU A 183 -8.91 16.55 -3.92
CA LEU A 183 -7.84 16.58 -4.92
C LEU A 183 -7.17 15.20 -5.02
N PHE A 184 -6.86 14.60 -3.87
CA PHE A 184 -6.27 13.28 -3.79
C PHE A 184 -7.16 12.23 -4.45
N GLN A 185 -8.45 12.17 -4.10
CA GLN A 185 -9.41 11.25 -4.70
C GLN A 185 -9.54 11.43 -6.22
N LYS A 186 -9.56 12.68 -6.69
CA LYS A 186 -9.60 12.97 -8.14
C LYS A 186 -8.35 12.47 -8.86
N ASN A 187 -7.17 12.62 -8.24
CA ASN A 187 -5.93 12.13 -8.83
C ASN A 187 -5.89 10.60 -8.82
N LEU A 188 -6.37 9.93 -7.76
CA LEU A 188 -6.53 8.47 -7.71
C LEU A 188 -7.46 7.97 -8.83
N GLU A 189 -8.63 8.61 -8.98
CA GLU A 189 -9.59 8.26 -10.02
C GLU A 189 -8.99 8.39 -11.43
N LYS A 190 -8.29 9.49 -11.69
CA LYS A 190 -7.61 9.70 -12.97
C LYS A 190 -6.53 8.62 -13.20
N ALA A 191 -5.75 8.27 -12.18
CA ALA A 191 -4.75 7.21 -12.30
C ALA A 191 -5.38 5.84 -12.59
N ILE A 192 -6.50 5.50 -11.95
CA ILE A 192 -7.28 4.29 -12.23
C ILE A 192 -7.72 4.26 -13.69
N GLN A 193 -8.26 5.37 -14.21
CA GLN A 193 -8.69 5.46 -15.60
C GLN A 193 -7.53 5.29 -16.57
N LEU A 194 -6.37 5.91 -16.30
CA LEU A 194 -5.16 5.77 -17.12
C LEU A 194 -4.64 4.32 -17.13
N MET A 195 -4.58 3.68 -15.96
CA MET A 195 -4.17 2.27 -15.83
C MET A 195 -5.09 1.33 -16.63
N LYS A 196 -6.40 1.56 -16.56
CA LYS A 196 -7.38 0.78 -17.34
C LYS A 196 -7.27 1.04 -18.84
N ALA A 197 -7.12 2.30 -19.23
CA ALA A 197 -7.02 2.71 -20.63
C ALA A 197 -5.68 2.33 -21.29
N ALA A 198 -4.64 2.03 -20.51
CA ALA A 198 -3.38 1.50 -21.04
C ALA A 198 -3.55 0.12 -21.70
N PHE A 199 -4.57 -0.65 -21.30
CA PHE A 199 -4.86 -1.98 -21.84
C PHE A 199 -6.37 -2.18 -22.12
N PRO A 200 -6.92 -1.50 -23.14
CA PRO A 200 -8.37 -1.42 -23.37
C PRO A 200 -9.04 -2.75 -23.74
N ARG A 201 -8.26 -3.78 -24.08
CA ARG A 201 -8.75 -5.13 -24.44
C ARG A 201 -8.65 -6.15 -23.31
N ALA A 202 -8.07 -5.77 -22.18
CA ALA A 202 -7.96 -6.66 -21.05
C ALA A 202 -9.26 -6.64 -20.22
N THR A 203 -9.69 -7.81 -19.78
CA THR A 203 -10.76 -7.94 -18.78
C THR A 203 -10.17 -7.63 -17.39
N PHE A 204 -10.46 -6.44 -16.88
CA PHE A 204 -10.07 -6.03 -15.52
C PHE A 204 -10.97 -6.69 -14.47
N ALA A 205 -10.38 -7.20 -13.39
CA ALA A 205 -11.11 -7.78 -12.27
C ALA A 205 -11.57 -6.64 -11.34
N GLY A 206 -12.64 -5.97 -11.75
CA GLY A 206 -13.14 -4.77 -11.06
C GLY A 206 -13.92 -3.89 -12.00
N ALA A 207 -14.94 -4.47 -12.63
CA ALA A 207 -15.94 -3.71 -13.35
C ALA A 207 -16.66 -2.80 -12.35
N PHE A 208 -16.45 -1.49 -12.46
CA PHE A 208 -17.53 -0.59 -12.08
C PHE A 208 -18.71 -0.94 -12.97
N SER A 209 -19.89 -1.04 -12.37
CA SER A 209 -21.13 -1.17 -13.12
C SER A 209 -21.15 -0.06 -14.19
N PRO A 210 -21.56 -0.34 -15.44
CA PRO A 210 -21.67 0.66 -16.52
C PRO A 210 -22.58 1.87 -16.19
N SER A 211 -23.16 1.91 -15.00
CA SER A 211 -24.00 2.96 -14.43
C SER A 211 -23.23 4.07 -13.70
N ASP A 212 -21.91 3.94 -13.49
CA ASP A 212 -21.13 5.01 -12.84
C ASP A 212 -20.67 6.04 -13.89
N ASN A 213 -21.60 6.96 -14.13
CA ASN A 213 -21.65 7.99 -15.15
C ASN A 213 -20.30 8.56 -15.62
N ILE A 214 -20.07 8.38 -16.92
CA ILE A 214 -19.22 9.24 -17.74
C ILE A 214 -19.74 10.68 -17.58
N ILE A 215 -19.05 11.52 -16.80
CA ILE A 215 -19.21 12.98 -16.95
C ILE A 215 -18.44 13.35 -18.23
N VAL A 216 -19.15 13.31 -19.36
CA VAL A 216 -18.74 14.06 -20.54
C VAL A 216 -18.97 15.53 -20.18
N LEU A 217 -17.90 16.26 -19.89
CA LEU A 217 -17.98 17.72 -19.88
C LEU A 217 -18.26 18.16 -21.33
N PRO A 218 -19.31 18.97 -21.59
CA PRO A 218 -19.49 19.54 -22.91
C PRO A 218 -18.30 20.46 -23.23
N ALA A 219 -17.80 20.38 -24.46
CA ALA A 219 -16.89 21.37 -24.98
C ALA A 219 -17.66 22.66 -25.27
N SER A 220 -17.12 23.78 -24.79
CA SER A 220 -17.53 25.21 -24.94
C SER A 220 -18.29 25.78 -23.74
#